data_AF-A0A3R6WK79-F1
#
_entry.id   AF-A0A3R6WK79-F1
#
_cell.length_a   1.000
_cell.length_b   1.000
_cell.length_c   1.000
_cell.angle_alpha   90.00
_cell.angle_beta   90.00
_cell.angle_gamma   90.00
#
_symmetry.space_group_name_H-M   'P 1'
#
loop_
_entity.id
_entity.type
_entity.pdbx_description
1 polymer ?
#
loop_
_entity_poly.entity_id
_entity_poly.type
_entity_poly.pdbx_seq_one_letter_code
_entity_poly.pdbx_strand_id
1 'polypeptide(L)'
;MLKYLNNEGEVAIYDGTNSTLERRLWIQERVSKSDGYHLLFIESICEDERIIERNIIDTKLRSPDYKATSPEEAVADFRARIAMYRKNYEALGEADEIFSYRYPLGESYMDVLSRLEPVIFELERCRTPVVIVAHVEVVRCLYAYFLDLPILDIPKVHAPFNEVIELHTTAYECLETRHVLLAPE
;
A
#
# COMPACT_ATOMS: atom_id res chain seq x y z
N MET A 1 -7.28 14.01 10.11
CA MET A 1 -6.72 14.26 8.77
C MET A 1 -7.79 14.33 7.70
N LEU A 2 -8.43 13.23 7.31
CA LEU A 2 -9.37 13.22 6.15
C LEU A 2 -10.50 14.24 6.26
N LYS A 3 -11.14 14.35 7.44
CA LYS A 3 -12.16 15.39 7.69
C LYS A 3 -11.65 16.82 7.44
N TYR A 4 -10.38 17.10 7.72
CA TYR A 4 -9.79 18.42 7.48
C TYR A 4 -9.56 18.65 5.98
N LEU A 5 -8.98 17.67 5.28
CA LEU A 5 -8.76 17.75 3.82
C LEU A 5 -10.08 17.86 3.04
N ASN A 6 -11.13 17.17 3.48
CA ASN A 6 -12.46 17.21 2.86
C ASN A 6 -13.22 18.53 3.11
N ASN A 7 -12.74 19.41 3.99
CA ASN A 7 -13.36 20.70 4.32
C ASN A 7 -12.36 21.84 4.06
N GLU A 8 -11.87 21.94 2.82
CA GLU A 8 -10.96 23.00 2.32
C GLU A 8 -9.53 22.98 2.90
N GLY A 9 -9.12 21.93 3.61
CA GLY A 9 -7.75 21.79 4.09
C GLY A 9 -6.77 21.47 2.97
N GLU A 10 -5.67 22.22 2.87
CA GLU A 10 -4.69 22.06 1.77
C GLU A 10 -3.61 21.00 2.06
N VAL A 11 -3.07 20.99 3.28
CA VAL A 11 -1.95 20.11 3.66
C VAL A 11 -2.19 19.53 5.04
N ALA A 12 -2.05 18.21 5.15
CA ALA A 12 -2.06 17.52 6.44
C ALA A 12 -0.81 16.65 6.60
N ILE A 13 -0.14 16.80 7.74
CA ILE A 13 1.05 16.02 8.10
C ILE A 13 0.61 14.95 9.09
N TYR A 14 0.86 13.69 8.75
CA TYR A 14 0.61 12.55 9.64
C TYR A 14 1.93 12.05 10.21
N ASP A 15 2.32 12.61 11.35
CA ASP A 15 3.53 12.22 12.07
C ASP A 15 3.32 10.88 12.80
N GLY A 16 4.16 9.91 12.47
CA GLY A 16 4.13 8.55 12.99
C GLY A 16 5.27 7.74 12.39
N THR A 17 5.66 6.64 13.04
CA THR A 17 6.79 5.83 12.55
C THR A 17 6.52 5.21 11.19
N ASN A 18 5.27 4.81 10.92
CA ASN A 18 4.81 4.24 9.63
C ASN A 18 5.81 3.26 8.99
N SER A 19 6.45 2.47 9.85
CA SER A 19 7.69 1.75 9.55
C SER A 19 7.45 0.38 8.92
N THR A 20 6.19 -0.06 8.80
CA THR A 20 5.82 -1.31 8.14
C THR A 20 5.04 -1.02 6.87
N LEU A 21 5.18 -1.88 5.86
CA LEU A 21 4.44 -1.79 4.61
C LEU A 21 2.94 -1.92 4.85
N GLU A 22 2.52 -2.89 5.67
CA GLU A 22 1.11 -3.08 6.06
C GLU A 22 0.47 -1.78 6.58
N ARG A 23 1.19 -1.03 7.42
CA ARG A 23 0.70 0.23 7.97
C ARG A 23 0.54 1.28 6.88
N ARG A 24 1.46 1.35 5.92
CA ARG A 24 1.43 2.32 4.81
C ARG A 24 0.33 1.97 3.80
N LEU A 25 0.13 0.69 3.49
CA LEU A 25 -1.00 0.21 2.68
C LEU A 25 -2.35 0.58 3.32
N TRP A 26 -2.48 0.41 4.64
CA TRP A 26 -3.69 0.83 5.36
C TRP A 26 -3.94 2.34 5.27
N ILE A 27 -2.88 3.17 5.31
CA ILE A 27 -3.00 4.63 5.12
C ILE A 27 -3.45 4.93 3.68
N GLN A 28 -2.83 4.29 2.69
CA GLN A 28 -3.19 4.45 1.27
C GLN A 28 -4.66 4.10 1.03
N GLU A 29 -5.12 2.95 1.51
CA GLU A 29 -6.52 2.49 1.36
C GLU A 29 -7.52 3.47 2.02
N ARG A 30 -7.14 4.12 3.12
CA ARG A 30 -7.99 5.12 3.78
C ARG A 30 -8.04 6.44 3.00
N VAL A 31 -6.94 6.82 2.37
CA VAL A 31 -6.82 8.06 1.60
C VAL A 31 -7.48 7.91 0.23
N SER A 32 -7.39 6.74 -0.42
CA SER A 32 -7.99 6.48 -1.74
C SER A 32 -9.52 6.60 -1.77
N LYS A 33 -10.19 6.43 -0.62
CA LYS A 33 -11.66 6.59 -0.48
C LYS A 33 -12.14 8.03 -0.62
N SER A 34 -11.25 8.98 -0.90
CA SER A 34 -11.59 10.39 -1.07
C SER A 34 -10.77 10.96 -2.21
N ASP A 35 -11.42 11.80 -3.01
CA ASP A 35 -10.79 12.48 -4.13
C ASP A 35 -10.33 13.89 -3.74
N GLY A 36 -9.42 14.46 -4.54
CA GLY A 36 -9.03 15.87 -4.42
C GLY A 36 -7.71 16.15 -3.70
N TYR A 37 -6.96 15.14 -3.27
CA TYR A 37 -5.61 15.33 -2.71
C TYR A 37 -4.68 14.13 -2.99
N HIS A 38 -3.38 14.40 -2.93
CA HIS A 38 -2.31 13.43 -3.17
C HIS A 38 -1.72 12.92 -1.85
N LEU A 39 -1.33 11.65 -1.82
CA LEU A 39 -0.58 11.06 -0.72
C LEU A 39 0.90 10.99 -1.09
N LEU A 40 1.76 11.52 -0.21
CA LEU A 40 3.21 11.44 -0.33
C LEU A 40 3.79 10.84 0.95
N PHE A 41 4.63 9.81 0.80
CA PHE A 41 5.46 9.31 1.87
C PHE A 41 6.83 9.98 1.83
N ILE A 42 7.31 10.46 2.98
CA ILE A 42 8.64 11.03 3.15
C ILE A 42 9.33 10.24 4.26
N GLU A 43 10.44 9.59 3.92
CA GLU A 43 11.23 8.80 4.86
C GLU A 43 12.56 9.50 5.18
N SER A 44 12.90 9.55 6.47
CA SER A 44 14.18 10.07 6.94
C SER A 44 15.03 8.91 7.46
N ILE A 45 15.96 8.44 6.63
CA ILE A 45 16.90 7.38 7.01
C ILE A 45 18.17 7.99 7.60
N CYS A 46 18.57 7.52 8.78
CA CYS A 46 19.84 7.90 9.40
C CYS A 46 20.52 6.65 9.97
N GLU A 47 21.71 6.34 9.45
CA GLU A 47 22.52 5.19 9.87
C GLU A 47 23.76 5.61 10.68
N ASP A 48 24.09 6.90 10.73
CA ASP A 48 25.25 7.40 11.48
C ASP A 48 24.94 7.44 12.99
N GLU A 49 25.54 6.50 13.75
CA GLU A 49 25.35 6.38 15.19
C GLU A 49 25.65 7.67 15.95
N ARG A 50 26.60 8.48 15.49
CA ARG A 50 26.97 9.74 16.15
C ARG A 50 25.86 10.78 16.02
N ILE A 51 25.20 10.81 14.87
CA ILE A 51 24.06 11.71 14.62
C ILE A 51 22.85 11.23 15.43
N ILE A 52 22.60 9.93 15.47
CA ILE A 52 21.52 9.33 16.28
C ILE A 52 21.71 9.68 17.75
N GLU A 53 22.90 9.46 18.32
CA GLU A 53 23.21 9.77 19.71
C GLU A 53 23.03 11.25 20.04
N ARG A 54 23.59 12.14 19.21
CA ARG A 54 23.43 13.58 19.39
C ARG A 54 21.96 13.98 19.36
N ASN A 55 21.18 13.45 18.41
CA ASN A 55 19.76 13.75 18.30
C ASN A 55 18.98 13.26 19.53
N ILE A 56 19.32 12.08 20.09
CA ILE A 56 18.71 11.57 21.32
C ILE A 56 18.99 12.52 22.48
N ILE A 57 20.24 12.92 22.67
CA ILE A 57 20.66 13.81 23.75
C ILE A 57 19.97 15.18 23.61
N ASP A 58 20.02 15.78 22.42
CA ASP A 58 19.54 17.15 22.19
C ASP A 58 18.01 17.27 22.19
N THR A 59 17.30 16.22 21.73
CA THR A 59 15.84 16.29 21.54
C THR A 59 15.06 15.50 22.59
N LYS A 60 15.56 14.35 23.07
CA LYS A 60 14.80 13.45 23.94
C LYS A 60 15.06 13.67 25.42
N LEU A 61 16.26 14.10 25.81
CA LEU A 61 16.50 14.54 27.20
C LEU A 61 15.75 15.82 27.56
N ARG A 62 15.34 16.60 26.56
CA ARG A 62 14.46 17.77 26.73
C ARG A 62 12.97 17.39 26.71
N SER A 63 12.63 16.15 26.35
CA SER A 63 11.25 15.66 26.34
C SER A 63 10.73 15.47 27.78
N PRO A 64 9.44 15.73 28.04
CA PRO A 64 8.81 15.41 29.33
C PRO A 64 9.03 13.96 29.77
N ASP A 65 9.12 13.03 28.82
CA ASP A 65 9.22 11.58 29.06
C ASP A 65 10.51 11.15 29.78
N TYR A 66 11.57 11.95 29.73
CA TYR A 66 12.90 11.61 30.28
C TYR A 66 13.38 12.59 31.37
N LYS A 67 12.50 13.44 31.91
CA LYS A 67 12.86 14.48 32.91
C LYS A 67 13.47 13.94 34.21
N ALA A 68 13.21 12.68 34.55
CA ALA A 68 13.67 12.05 35.79
C ALA A 68 14.70 10.94 35.55
N THR A 69 15.20 10.80 34.32
CA THR A 69 16.08 9.71 33.90
C THR A 69 17.49 10.24 33.66
N SER A 70 18.52 9.48 34.03
CA SER A 70 19.89 9.90 33.72
C SER A 70 20.12 9.89 32.19
N PRO A 71 21.04 10.72 31.65
CA PRO A 71 21.38 10.71 30.23
C PRO A 71 21.75 9.33 29.71
N GLU A 72 22.48 8.55 30.52
CA GLU A 72 22.93 7.20 30.19
C GLU A 72 21.76 6.21 30.08
N GLU A 73 20.82 6.25 31.02
CA GLU A 73 19.61 5.41 31.01
C GLU A 73 18.67 5.78 29.86
N ALA A 74 18.53 7.08 29.57
CA ALA A 74 17.70 7.55 28.45
C ALA A 74 18.29 7.11 27.11
N VAL A 75 19.60 7.18 26.92
CA VAL A 75 20.28 6.68 25.71
C VAL A 75 20.11 5.16 25.60
N ALA A 76 20.23 4.41 26.70
CA ALA A 76 20.06 2.96 26.71
C ALA A 76 18.62 2.54 26.34
N ASP A 77 17.61 3.16 26.95
CA ASP A 77 16.20 2.94 26.63
C ASP A 77 15.91 3.25 25.16
N PHE A 78 16.40 4.40 24.68
CA PHE A 78 16.14 4.82 23.31
C PHE A 78 16.82 3.90 22.29
N ARG A 79 18.02 3.40 22.58
CA ARG A 79 18.68 2.37 21.76
C ARG A 79 17.86 1.08 21.72
N ALA A 80 17.31 0.65 22.87
CA ALA A 80 16.45 -0.53 22.91
C ALA A 80 15.18 -0.34 22.07
N ARG A 81 14.58 0.86 22.11
CA ARG A 81 13.44 1.22 21.25
C ARG A 81 13.81 1.24 19.77
N ILE A 82 14.93 1.84 19.39
CA ILE A 82 15.42 1.83 17.99
C ILE A 82 15.65 0.39 17.54
N ALA A 83 16.29 -0.44 18.36
CA ALA A 83 16.52 -1.84 18.04
C ALA A 83 15.20 -2.62 17.86
N MET A 84 14.19 -2.32 18.68
CA MET A 84 12.84 -2.90 18.53
C MET A 84 12.19 -2.46 17.22
N TYR A 85 12.21 -1.17 16.88
CA TYR A 85 11.63 -0.68 15.62
C TYR A 85 12.36 -1.23 14.40
N ARG A 86 13.70 -1.37 14.45
CA ARG A 86 14.50 -1.95 13.37
C ARG A 86 14.12 -3.40 13.04
N LYS A 87 13.61 -4.18 14.00
CA LYS A 87 13.23 -5.58 13.75
C LYS A 87 12.10 -5.72 12.74
N ASN A 88 11.18 -4.77 12.73
CA ASN A 88 9.99 -4.78 11.88
C ASN A 88 10.00 -3.61 10.89
N TYR A 89 11.17 -2.98 10.67
CA TYR A 89 11.29 -1.85 9.77
C TYR A 89 11.39 -2.34 8.33
N GLU A 90 10.52 -1.79 7.48
CA GLU A 90 10.48 -1.99 6.04
C GLU A 90 10.64 -0.61 5.39
N ALA A 91 11.80 -0.36 4.78
CA ALA A 91 12.08 0.89 4.08
C ALA A 91 11.05 1.15 2.96
N LEU A 92 10.90 2.40 2.53
CA LEU A 92 10.10 2.70 1.34
C LEU A 92 10.69 1.99 0.12
N GLY A 93 9.84 1.33 -0.67
CA GLY A 93 10.23 0.61 -1.88
C GLY A 93 9.23 0.74 -3.02
N GLU A 94 9.47 -0.01 -4.12
CA GLU A 94 8.64 0.05 -5.33
C GLU A 94 7.15 -0.21 -5.04
N ALA A 95 6.84 -1.07 -4.07
CA ALA A 95 5.48 -1.31 -3.61
C ALA A 95 4.80 -0.02 -3.14
N ASP A 96 5.49 0.82 -2.36
CA ASP A 96 4.92 2.05 -1.83
C ASP A 96 4.56 3.04 -2.95
N GLU A 97 5.38 3.10 -3.99
CA GLU A 97 5.18 3.97 -5.16
C GLU A 97 4.06 3.43 -6.07
N ILE A 98 4.08 2.15 -6.46
CA ILE A 98 3.16 1.63 -7.49
C ILE A 98 1.69 1.69 -7.06
N PHE A 99 1.37 1.51 -5.76
CA PHE A 99 -0.02 1.56 -5.27
C PHE A 99 -0.50 2.96 -4.92
N SER A 100 0.40 3.89 -4.55
CA SER A 100 0.03 5.28 -4.28
C SER A 100 0.10 6.18 -5.51
N TYR A 101 0.83 5.76 -6.54
CA TYR A 101 1.00 6.56 -7.73
C TYR A 101 -0.32 6.64 -8.49
N ARG A 102 -0.93 7.82 -8.41
CA ARG A 102 -2.07 8.22 -9.21
C ARG A 102 -1.54 9.02 -10.39
N TYR A 103 -1.77 8.55 -11.62
CA TYR A 103 -1.46 9.34 -12.81
C TYR A 103 -2.16 10.70 -12.73
N PRO A 104 -1.56 11.79 -13.24
CA PRO A 104 -2.25 13.09 -13.30
C PRO A 104 -3.62 12.95 -13.98
N LEU A 105 -4.70 13.30 -13.27
CA LEU A 105 -6.10 13.11 -13.71
C LEU A 105 -6.55 11.65 -13.91
N GLY A 106 -5.79 10.67 -13.42
CA GLY A 106 -6.06 9.23 -13.55
C GLY A 106 -6.36 8.54 -12.22
N GLU A 107 -6.41 7.22 -12.25
CA GLU A 107 -6.64 6.33 -11.10
C GLU A 107 -5.32 5.64 -10.67
N SER A 108 -5.20 5.33 -9.38
CA SER A 108 -4.25 4.34 -8.85
C SER A 108 -4.88 2.94 -8.85
N TYR A 109 -4.07 1.88 -8.65
CA TYR A 109 -4.61 0.53 -8.47
C TYR A 109 -5.59 0.44 -7.28
N MET A 110 -5.37 1.23 -6.23
CA MET A 110 -6.28 1.28 -5.07
C MET A 110 -7.65 1.87 -5.42
N ASP A 111 -7.67 2.87 -6.30
CA ASP A 111 -8.92 3.47 -6.78
C ASP A 111 -9.72 2.48 -7.62
N VAL A 112 -9.03 1.77 -8.53
CA VAL A 112 -9.62 0.72 -9.36
C VAL A 112 -10.19 -0.40 -8.49
N LEU A 113 -9.44 -0.89 -7.50
CA LEU A 113 -9.91 -1.92 -6.56
C LEU A 113 -11.17 -1.48 -5.81
N SER A 114 -11.17 -0.28 -5.24
CA SER A 114 -12.34 0.23 -4.51
C SER A 114 -13.57 0.36 -5.41
N ARG A 115 -13.39 0.75 -6.68
CA ARG A 115 -14.48 0.83 -7.66
C ARG A 115 -14.96 -0.55 -8.14
N LEU A 116 -14.12 -1.58 -8.07
CA LEU A 116 -14.47 -2.95 -8.47
C LEU A 116 -15.18 -3.76 -7.38
N GLU A 117 -15.10 -3.38 -6.10
CA GLU A 117 -15.82 -4.05 -5.00
C GLU A 117 -17.30 -4.38 -5.33
N PRO A 118 -18.14 -3.42 -5.78
CA PRO A 118 -19.54 -3.73 -6.12
C PRO A 118 -19.66 -4.65 -7.35
N VAL A 119 -18.73 -4.58 -8.30
CA VAL A 119 -18.72 -5.44 -9.50
C VAL A 119 -18.40 -6.88 -9.10
N ILE A 120 -17.40 -7.06 -8.24
CA ILE A 120 -17.01 -8.36 -7.69
C ILE A 120 -18.19 -9.00 -6.95
N PHE A 121 -18.88 -8.23 -6.10
CA PHE A 121 -20.05 -8.73 -5.39
C PHE A 121 -21.16 -9.24 -6.33
N GLU A 122 -21.41 -8.54 -7.44
CA GLU A 122 -22.37 -9.01 -8.45
C GLU A 122 -21.86 -10.24 -9.21
N LEU A 123 -20.56 -10.31 -9.52
CA LEU A 123 -19.94 -11.48 -10.16
C LEU A 123 -20.09 -12.74 -9.29
N GLU A 124 -19.88 -12.65 -7.98
CA GLU A 124 -20.06 -13.79 -7.06
C GLU A 124 -21.52 -14.26 -6.96
N ARG A 125 -22.47 -13.36 -7.23
CA ARG A 125 -23.90 -13.68 -7.24
C ARG A 125 -24.36 -14.28 -8.56
N CYS A 126 -23.58 -14.18 -9.63
CA CYS A 126 -23.91 -14.77 -10.92
C CYS A 126 -23.87 -16.30 -10.84
N ARG A 127 -24.97 -16.95 -11.24
CA ARG A 127 -25.08 -18.41 -11.33
C ARG A 127 -24.85 -18.97 -12.74
N THR A 128 -24.57 -18.09 -13.69
CA THR A 128 -24.32 -18.42 -15.09
C THR A 128 -22.91 -17.95 -15.45
N PRO A 129 -22.25 -18.60 -16.43
CA PRO A 129 -20.95 -18.13 -16.91
C PRO A 129 -20.98 -16.66 -17.31
N VAL A 130 -19.95 -15.90 -16.92
CA VAL A 130 -19.79 -14.47 -17.22
C VAL A 130 -18.55 -14.26 -18.07
N VAL A 131 -18.68 -13.41 -19.09
CA VAL A 131 -17.53 -12.93 -19.89
C VAL A 131 -17.27 -11.49 -19.51
N ILE A 132 -16.04 -11.19 -19.08
CA ILE A 132 -15.61 -9.85 -18.69
C ILE A 132 -14.71 -9.28 -19.78
N VAL A 133 -15.07 -8.11 -20.31
CA VAL A 133 -14.27 -7.35 -21.28
C VAL A 133 -13.88 -6.03 -20.64
N ALA A 134 -12.59 -5.82 -20.40
CA ALA A 134 -12.09 -4.66 -19.67
C ALA A 134 -10.67 -4.27 -20.10
N HIS A 135 -10.16 -3.18 -19.52
CA HIS A 135 -8.79 -2.69 -19.69
C HIS A 135 -7.79 -3.47 -18.82
N VAL A 136 -6.50 -3.37 -19.16
CA VAL A 136 -5.42 -4.17 -18.56
C VAL A 136 -5.36 -4.05 -17.03
N GLU A 137 -5.51 -2.85 -16.46
CA GLU A 137 -5.48 -2.64 -15.00
C GLU A 137 -6.67 -3.31 -14.31
N VAL A 138 -7.87 -3.22 -14.89
CA VAL A 138 -9.08 -3.86 -14.38
C VAL A 138 -8.96 -5.38 -14.45
N VAL A 139 -8.44 -5.90 -15.57
CA VAL A 139 -8.18 -7.34 -15.73
C VAL A 139 -7.19 -7.84 -14.69
N ARG A 140 -6.09 -7.10 -14.43
CA ARG A 140 -5.12 -7.45 -13.38
C ARG A 140 -5.75 -7.49 -11.99
N CYS A 141 -6.56 -6.49 -11.64
CA CYS A 141 -7.27 -6.45 -10.36
C CYS A 141 -8.22 -7.64 -10.19
N LEU A 142 -9.04 -7.93 -11.20
CA LEU A 142 -9.98 -9.06 -11.16
C LEU A 142 -9.26 -10.40 -11.14
N TYR A 143 -8.19 -10.53 -11.91
CA TYR A 143 -7.35 -11.74 -11.90
C TYR A 143 -6.75 -11.99 -10.52
N ALA A 144 -6.16 -10.97 -9.91
CA ALA A 144 -5.60 -11.08 -8.58
C ALA A 144 -6.64 -11.41 -7.51
N TYR A 145 -7.87 -10.90 -7.66
CA TYR A 145 -8.99 -11.28 -6.79
C TYR A 145 -9.29 -12.78 -6.86
N PHE A 146 -9.48 -13.33 -8.07
CA PHE A 146 -9.84 -14.74 -8.23
C PHE A 146 -8.73 -15.72 -7.84
N LEU A 147 -7.47 -15.33 -7.96
CA LEU A 147 -6.31 -16.14 -7.57
C LEU A 147 -5.82 -15.88 -6.14
N ASP A 148 -6.51 -15.03 -5.36
CA ASP A 148 -6.12 -14.62 -4.01
C ASP A 148 -4.65 -14.14 -3.96
N LEU A 149 -4.25 -13.35 -4.95
CA LEU A 149 -2.89 -12.83 -5.03
C LEU A 149 -2.70 -11.64 -4.08
N PRO A 150 -1.51 -11.49 -3.47
CA PRO A 150 -1.18 -10.29 -2.72
C PRO A 150 -1.37 -9.05 -3.58
N ILE A 151 -1.92 -7.98 -2.98
CA ILE A 151 -2.13 -6.68 -3.65
C ILE A 151 -0.85 -6.22 -4.37
N LEU A 152 0.31 -6.47 -3.74
CA LEU A 152 1.64 -6.12 -4.24
C LEU A 152 2.02 -6.75 -5.59
N ASP A 153 1.36 -7.84 -5.96
CA ASP A 153 1.65 -8.57 -7.19
C ASP A 153 0.68 -8.21 -8.34
N ILE A 154 -0.40 -7.47 -8.06
CA ILE A 154 -1.37 -7.02 -9.09
C ILE A 154 -0.68 -6.36 -10.29
N PRO A 155 0.24 -5.40 -10.12
CA PRO A 155 0.87 -4.71 -11.26
C PRO A 155 1.75 -5.63 -12.11
N LYS A 156 2.22 -6.74 -11.52
CA LYS A 156 3.08 -7.74 -12.17
C LYS A 156 2.30 -8.80 -12.93
N VAL A 157 0.98 -8.86 -12.72
CA VAL A 157 0.10 -9.83 -13.40
C VAL A 157 0.19 -9.65 -14.92
N HIS A 158 0.46 -10.76 -15.61
CA HIS A 158 0.46 -10.81 -17.07
C HIS A 158 -0.98 -10.78 -17.60
N ALA A 159 -1.34 -9.64 -18.18
CA ALA A 159 -2.63 -9.39 -18.82
C ALA A 159 -2.40 -8.99 -20.29
N PRO A 160 -2.14 -9.97 -21.16
CA PRO A 160 -1.78 -9.74 -22.57
C PRO A 160 -3.01 -9.43 -23.42
N PHE A 161 -2.77 -8.67 -24.49
CA PHE A 161 -3.79 -8.32 -25.47
C PHE A 161 -4.17 -9.54 -26.33
N ASN A 162 -5.47 -9.70 -26.64
CA ASN A 162 -6.02 -10.82 -27.43
C ASN A 162 -5.86 -12.23 -26.81
N GLU A 163 -5.76 -12.34 -25.49
CA GLU A 163 -5.90 -13.63 -24.81
C GLU A 163 -7.17 -13.66 -23.97
N VAL A 164 -7.80 -14.84 -23.91
CA VAL A 164 -8.87 -15.14 -22.96
C VAL A 164 -8.26 -15.92 -21.80
N ILE A 165 -8.46 -15.43 -20.58
CA ILE A 165 -8.11 -16.12 -19.35
C ILE A 165 -9.38 -16.80 -18.84
N GLU A 166 -9.42 -18.12 -18.93
CA GLU A 166 -10.48 -18.94 -18.37
C GLU A 166 -10.14 -19.30 -16.93
N LEU A 167 -11.03 -18.96 -16.00
CA LEU A 167 -10.85 -19.19 -14.57
C LEU A 167 -11.88 -20.20 -14.08
N HIS A 168 -11.41 -21.26 -13.44
CA HIS A 168 -12.24 -22.25 -12.76
C HIS A 168 -11.99 -22.17 -11.26
N THR A 169 -12.83 -21.40 -10.58
CA THR A 169 -12.80 -21.27 -9.12
C THR A 169 -13.38 -22.52 -8.47
N THR A 170 -12.57 -23.24 -7.70
CA THR A 170 -13.00 -24.33 -6.81
C THR A 170 -13.02 -23.84 -5.35
N ALA A 171 -13.34 -24.72 -4.40
CA ALA A 171 -13.35 -24.37 -2.98
C ALA A 171 -11.95 -24.10 -2.38
N TYR A 172 -10.88 -24.50 -3.06
CA TYR A 172 -9.50 -24.44 -2.53
C TYR A 172 -8.52 -23.75 -3.46
N GLU A 173 -8.79 -23.77 -4.77
CA GLU A 173 -7.90 -23.23 -5.79
C GLU A 173 -8.70 -22.65 -6.95
N CYS A 174 -8.11 -21.66 -7.63
CA CYS A 174 -8.60 -21.19 -8.92
C CYS A 174 -7.64 -21.69 -10.01
N LEU A 175 -8.14 -22.56 -10.88
CA LEU A 175 -7.36 -23.04 -12.02
C LEU A 175 -7.47 -22.04 -13.17
N GLU A 176 -6.35 -21.70 -13.80
CA GLU A 176 -6.33 -20.86 -15.00
C GLU A 176 -6.00 -21.67 -16.26
N THR A 177 -6.68 -21.33 -17.36
CA THR A 177 -6.31 -21.72 -18.73
C THR A 177 -6.27 -20.49 -19.62
N ARG A 178 -5.25 -20.36 -20.47
CA ARG A 178 -5.08 -19.20 -21.37
C ARG A 178 -5.28 -19.60 -22.81
N HIS A 179 -6.06 -18.81 -23.53
CA HIS A 179 -6.40 -19.05 -24.93
C HIS A 179 -6.02 -17.83 -25.77
N VAL A 180 -5.03 -17.96 -26.65
CA VAL A 180 -4.63 -16.90 -27.58
C VAL A 180 -5.66 -16.84 -28.72
N LEU A 181 -6.35 -15.71 -28.88
CA LEU A 181 -7.39 -15.55 -29.91
C LEU A 181 -6.81 -15.14 -31.26
N LEU A 182 -5.70 -14.40 -31.28
CA LEU A 182 -4.99 -13.97 -32.47
C LEU A 182 -3.49 -14.10 -32.20
N ALA A 183 -2.78 -14.90 -33.01
CA ALA A 183 -1.32 -14.94 -32.94
C ALA A 183 -0.75 -13.55 -33.30
N PRO A 184 0.31 -13.07 -32.62
CA PRO A 184 0.97 -11.85 -33.05
C PRO A 184 1.47 -12.03 -34.49
N GLU A 185 1.13 -11.08 -35.38
CA GLU A 185 1.76 -10.96 -36.71
C GLU A 185 3.27 -10.66 -36.58
#